data_AF-A0A1Z5K8R0-F1
#
_entry.id   AF-A0A1Z5K8R0-F1
#
_cell.length_a   1.000
_cell.length_b   1.000
_cell.length_c   1.000
_cell.angle_alpha   90.00
_cell.angle_beta   90.00
_cell.angle_gamma   90.00
#
_symmetry.space_group_name_H-M   'P 1'
#
loop_
_entity.id
_entity.type
_entity.pdbx_description
1 polymer ?
#
loop_
_entity_poly.entity_id
_entity_poly.type
_entity_poly.pdbx_seq_one_letter_code
_entity_poly.pdbx_strand_id
1 'polypeptide(L)'
;MRALLSCFLLVAASQAFQPVLPEISSFRTTALQMADSSNVDRRKFLLQTIAASAFLTPLAAQAIGPVRISLTPTSYIARTCPPNKPIPGQKAMQGMRGLCVTVQATLNDPVPKELEKVGVYGFITDGDTGDSVLANNPDLSTDAGQFAIVEKVKTTDKTIEFEFIAAVPREKDLTQYDNGIGPLNFESLRLVSFPGGQQYGEINPCEMNEFSTECEEWEEQNGPYTKGKFMMESNSRTKGR
;
A
#
# COMPACT_ATOMS: atom_id res chain seq x y z
N MET A 1 -24.61 2.71 59.91
CA MET A 1 -25.23 1.43 60.33
C MET A 1 -25.77 0.73 59.09
N ARG A 2 -25.41 -0.54 58.89
CA ARG A 2 -25.97 -1.57 57.97
C ARG A 2 -25.85 -1.29 56.46
N ALA A 3 -25.02 -1.97 55.66
CA ALA A 3 -24.77 -3.42 55.39
C ALA A 3 -25.53 -3.95 54.15
N LEU A 4 -24.92 -4.96 53.50
CA LEU A 4 -25.30 -5.75 52.31
C LEU A 4 -24.64 -5.22 51.02
N LEU A 5 -23.49 -5.72 50.56
CA LEU A 5 -22.99 -7.10 50.39
C LEU A 5 -23.91 -7.92 49.47
N SER A 6 -23.55 -8.03 48.20
CA SER A 6 -24.04 -9.09 47.32
C SER A 6 -22.95 -9.46 46.31
N CYS A 7 -22.32 -10.59 46.59
CA CYS A 7 -21.61 -11.45 45.65
C CYS A 7 -22.55 -11.85 44.52
N PHE A 8 -22.06 -11.82 43.28
CA PHE A 8 -22.52 -12.79 42.28
C PHE A 8 -21.32 -13.38 41.55
N LEU A 9 -21.40 -14.69 41.39
CA LEU A 9 -20.35 -15.62 41.04
C LEU A 9 -19.90 -15.49 39.58
N LEU A 10 -18.59 -15.60 39.40
CA LEU A 10 -17.96 -16.04 38.17
C LEU A 10 -18.40 -17.47 37.82
N VAL A 11 -18.84 -17.68 36.58
CA VAL A 11 -18.80 -18.98 35.91
C VAL A 11 -17.97 -18.81 34.65
N ALA A 12 -16.74 -19.33 34.70
CA ALA A 12 -15.87 -19.49 33.54
C ALA A 12 -16.23 -20.80 32.84
N ALA A 13 -16.65 -20.73 31.57
CA ALA A 13 -16.79 -21.89 30.71
C ALA A 13 -15.67 -21.84 29.66
N SER A 14 -14.58 -22.54 29.96
CA SER A 14 -13.50 -22.86 29.03
C SER A 14 -13.94 -24.04 28.16
N GLN A 15 -14.06 -23.87 26.85
CA GLN A 15 -13.94 -24.99 25.91
C GLN A 15 -13.05 -24.57 24.74
N ALA A 16 -11.96 -25.33 24.62
CA ALA A 16 -10.89 -25.17 23.66
C ALA A 16 -11.37 -25.60 22.27
N PHE A 17 -11.23 -24.71 21.29
CA PHE A 17 -11.30 -25.05 19.87
C PHE A 17 -9.88 -25.38 19.40
N GLN A 18 -9.66 -26.64 19.03
CA GLN A 18 -8.47 -27.07 18.31
C GLN A 18 -8.68 -26.89 16.80
N PRO A 19 -7.83 -26.12 16.10
CA PRO A 19 -7.77 -26.20 14.64
C PRO A 19 -6.93 -27.40 14.20
N VAL A 20 -7.56 -28.30 13.46
CA VAL A 20 -6.92 -29.39 12.70
C VAL A 20 -6.22 -28.76 11.49
N LEU A 21 -4.89 -28.82 11.45
CA LEU A 21 -4.08 -28.44 10.29
C LEU A 21 -3.97 -29.62 9.30
N PRO A 22 -4.17 -29.39 8.00
CA PRO A 22 -3.85 -30.38 6.97
C PRO A 22 -2.34 -30.41 6.69
N GLU A 23 -1.76 -31.62 6.76
CA GLU A 23 -0.40 -31.94 6.33
C GLU A 23 -0.22 -31.64 4.83
N ILE A 24 0.66 -30.69 4.50
CA ILE A 24 1.12 -30.50 3.12
C ILE A 24 2.42 -31.28 2.94
N SER A 25 2.26 -32.36 2.19
CA SER A 25 3.28 -33.24 1.63
C SER A 25 4.50 -32.51 1.05
N SER A 26 5.67 -32.88 1.58
CA SER A 26 7.01 -32.56 1.06
C SER A 26 7.25 -33.33 -0.24
N PHE A 27 7.20 -32.66 -1.39
CA PHE A 27 7.76 -33.21 -2.63
C PHE A 27 9.29 -33.03 -2.64
N ARG A 28 9.99 -34.12 -2.32
CA ARG A 28 11.40 -34.33 -2.65
C ARG A 28 11.55 -34.40 -4.17
N THR A 29 12.22 -33.42 -4.78
CA THR A 29 12.74 -33.57 -6.14
C THR A 29 14.03 -34.39 -6.07
N THR A 30 13.96 -35.61 -6.58
CA THR A 30 15.09 -36.48 -6.86
C THR A 30 15.98 -35.85 -7.94
N ALA A 31 17.22 -35.56 -7.58
CA ALA A 31 18.32 -35.51 -8.53
C ALA A 31 18.66 -36.94 -8.96
N LEU A 32 18.69 -37.21 -10.26
CA LEU A 32 19.45 -38.32 -10.81
C LEU A 32 19.95 -37.96 -12.20
N GLN A 33 21.26 -38.09 -12.32
CA GLN A 33 22.08 -37.93 -13.51
C GLN A 33 21.63 -38.87 -14.61
N MET A 34 21.71 -38.41 -15.86
CA MET A 34 22.25 -39.24 -16.93
C MET A 34 23.23 -38.41 -17.74
N ALA A 35 24.50 -38.80 -17.62
CA ALA A 35 25.51 -38.52 -18.61
C ALA A 35 25.18 -39.31 -19.87
N ASP A 36 25.31 -38.69 -21.04
CA ASP A 36 25.90 -39.44 -22.15
C ASP A 36 26.85 -38.57 -22.96
N SER A 37 27.95 -39.22 -23.26
CA SER A 37 29.19 -38.74 -23.83
C SER A 37 29.10 -38.95 -25.33
N SER A 38 29.13 -37.88 -26.12
CA SER A 38 29.53 -37.99 -27.52
C SER A 38 30.63 -36.99 -27.85
N ASN A 39 31.80 -37.58 -27.98
CA ASN A 39 33.06 -37.02 -28.41
C ASN A 39 32.96 -36.77 -29.93
N VAL A 40 32.94 -35.51 -30.36
CA VAL A 40 33.16 -35.14 -31.76
C VAL A 40 34.12 -33.94 -31.81
N ASP A 41 35.36 -34.27 -32.15
CA ASP A 41 36.31 -33.48 -32.93
C ASP A 41 36.42 -31.97 -32.68
N ARG A 42 37.12 -31.67 -31.58
CA ARG A 42 37.94 -30.46 -31.49
C ARG A 42 39.15 -30.60 -32.42
N ARG A 43 39.07 -30.07 -33.65
CA ARG A 43 40.19 -29.35 -34.31
C ARG A 43 39.80 -28.94 -35.72
N LYS A 44 40.08 -27.66 -36.02
CA LYS A 44 40.10 -27.00 -37.34
C LYS A 44 38.76 -26.50 -37.89
N PHE A 45 38.38 -25.32 -37.41
CA PHE A 45 37.91 -24.26 -38.30
C PHE A 45 38.32 -22.93 -37.65
N LEU A 46 39.54 -22.45 -37.91
CA LEU A 46 39.78 -21.31 -38.80
C LEU A 46 38.75 -20.19 -38.53
N LEU A 47 39.06 -19.24 -37.65
CA LEU A 47 39.70 -17.97 -38.02
C LEU A 47 39.13 -17.41 -39.33
N GLN A 48 38.02 -16.67 -39.24
CA GLN A 48 37.71 -15.47 -40.03
C GLN A 48 36.27 -15.02 -39.77
N THR A 49 36.11 -13.96 -38.97
CA THR A 49 35.26 -12.76 -39.22
C THR A 49 35.11 -12.00 -37.91
N ILE A 50 35.90 -10.92 -37.78
CA ILE A 50 35.75 -9.89 -36.75
C ILE A 50 35.00 -8.72 -37.43
N ALA A 51 34.09 -8.09 -36.68
CA ALA A 51 33.31 -6.88 -36.99
C ALA A 51 32.05 -7.11 -37.86
N ALA A 52 30.85 -6.69 -37.49
CA ALA A 52 30.41 -5.73 -36.48
C ALA A 52 29.12 -6.24 -35.82
N SER A 53 29.23 -6.72 -34.58
CA SER A 53 28.06 -6.89 -33.71
C SER A 53 27.69 -5.51 -33.20
N ALA A 54 26.67 -4.89 -33.81
CA ALA A 54 26.03 -3.72 -33.25
C ALA A 54 25.62 -4.07 -31.81
N PHE A 55 26.25 -3.41 -30.84
CA PHE A 55 25.82 -3.40 -29.44
C PHE A 55 24.48 -2.67 -29.36
N LEU A 56 23.42 -3.29 -29.85
CA LEU A 56 22.09 -3.01 -29.35
C LEU A 56 22.06 -3.63 -27.96
N THR A 57 22.50 -2.87 -26.97
CA THR A 57 22.23 -3.19 -25.58
C THR A 57 20.71 -3.35 -25.48
N PRO A 58 20.18 -4.53 -25.16
CA PRO A 58 18.76 -4.69 -24.99
C PRO A 58 18.33 -3.72 -23.90
N LEU A 59 17.49 -2.75 -24.26
CA LEU A 59 16.83 -1.89 -23.29
C LEU A 59 16.17 -2.85 -22.31
N ALA A 60 16.57 -2.79 -21.04
CA ALA A 60 16.07 -3.70 -20.01
C ALA A 60 14.54 -3.72 -20.12
N ALA A 61 13.99 -4.88 -20.48
CA ALA A 61 12.56 -5.06 -20.55
C ALA A 61 12.02 -4.76 -19.15
N GLN A 62 11.39 -3.59 -18.99
CA GLN A 62 10.74 -3.21 -17.74
C GLN A 62 9.60 -4.20 -17.55
N ALA A 63 9.86 -5.24 -16.73
CA ALA A 63 8.86 -6.22 -16.38
C ALA A 63 7.62 -5.46 -15.88
N ILE A 64 6.47 -5.72 -16.50
CA ILE A 64 5.19 -5.07 -16.17
C ILE A 64 4.79 -5.54 -14.78
N GLY A 65 5.26 -4.84 -13.76
CA GLY A 65 5.04 -5.14 -12.36
C GLY A 65 4.92 -3.84 -11.54
N PRO A 66 4.46 -3.94 -10.30
CA PRO A 66 4.35 -2.78 -9.43
C PRO A 66 5.71 -2.12 -9.24
N VAL A 67 5.77 -0.81 -9.49
CA VAL A 67 6.95 0.00 -9.20
C VAL A 67 6.95 0.25 -7.70
N ARG A 68 8.05 -0.13 -7.05
CA ARG A 68 8.26 0.06 -5.61
C ARG A 68 9.43 1.02 -5.42
N ILE A 69 9.22 2.09 -4.66
CA ILE A 69 10.26 3.08 -4.36
C ILE A 69 10.33 3.23 -2.85
N SER A 70 11.53 3.06 -2.29
CA SER A 70 11.75 3.20 -0.84
C SER A 70 11.80 4.68 -0.46
N LEU A 71 11.22 5.00 0.69
CA LEU A 71 11.14 6.37 1.21
C LEU A 71 11.93 6.50 2.51
N THR A 72 12.60 7.64 2.69
CA THR A 72 13.20 8.01 3.98
C THR A 72 12.53 9.29 4.49
N PRO A 73 11.80 9.22 5.63
CA PRO A 73 11.17 10.40 6.20
C PRO A 73 12.23 11.40 6.66
N THR A 74 12.03 12.66 6.31
CA THR A 74 12.94 13.77 6.63
C THR A 74 12.37 14.63 7.76
N SER A 75 11.07 14.91 7.71
CA SER A 75 10.36 15.65 8.74
C SER A 75 8.87 15.27 8.74
N TYR A 76 8.19 15.53 9.86
CA TYR A 76 6.75 15.36 9.96
C TYR A 76 6.16 16.38 10.93
N ILE A 77 4.90 16.74 10.70
CA ILE A 77 4.12 17.63 11.55
C ILE A 77 2.73 17.04 11.69
N ALA A 78 2.20 17.01 12.91
CA ALA A 78 0.85 16.56 13.20
C ALA A 78 -0.06 17.73 13.57
N ARG A 79 -1.30 17.68 13.09
CA ARG A 79 -2.36 18.61 13.44
C ARG A 79 -3.63 17.84 13.76
N THR A 80 -4.55 18.45 14.49
CA THR A 80 -5.88 17.86 14.68
C THR A 80 -6.58 17.75 13.33
N CYS A 81 -7.09 16.56 13.00
CA CYS A 81 -7.81 16.36 11.75
C CYS A 81 -9.12 17.18 11.71
N PRO A 82 -9.50 17.71 10.54
CA PRO A 82 -10.81 18.31 10.38
C PRO A 82 -11.91 17.25 10.55
N PRO A 83 -13.14 17.65 10.96
CA PRO A 83 -14.24 16.72 11.20
C PRO A 83 -14.64 15.90 9.96
N ASN A 84 -14.30 16.39 8.76
CA ASN A 84 -14.59 15.74 7.48
C ASN A 84 -13.64 14.59 7.12
N LYS A 85 -12.54 14.38 7.88
CA LYS A 85 -11.59 13.29 7.68
C LYS A 85 -11.60 12.35 8.89
N PRO A 86 -12.58 11.43 8.98
CA PRO A 86 -12.67 10.48 10.09
C PRO A 86 -11.52 9.47 10.05
N ILE A 87 -11.17 8.93 11.22
CA ILE A 87 -10.20 7.84 11.32
C ILE A 87 -10.73 6.62 10.54
N PRO A 88 -9.95 6.02 9.63
CA PRO A 88 -10.30 4.75 9.02
C PRO A 88 -10.63 3.72 10.11
N GLY A 89 -11.77 3.04 10.00
CA GLY A 89 -12.17 2.04 10.99
C GLY A 89 -12.65 2.62 12.34
N GLN A 90 -13.18 3.84 12.39
CA GLN A 90 -13.68 4.54 13.60
C GLN A 90 -14.42 3.67 14.64
N LYS A 91 -15.18 2.65 14.21
CA LYS A 91 -15.88 1.73 15.13
C LYS A 91 -14.93 0.89 15.98
N ALA A 92 -13.78 0.50 15.44
CA ALA A 92 -12.74 -0.26 16.15
C ALA A 92 -11.85 0.66 17.01
N MET A 93 -11.81 1.96 16.74
CA MET A 93 -10.90 2.93 17.34
C MET A 93 -11.59 3.82 18.40
N GLN A 94 -12.57 3.28 19.12
CA GLN A 94 -13.20 4.00 20.24
C GLN A 94 -12.17 4.31 21.33
N GLY A 95 -12.07 5.57 21.74
CA GLY A 95 -11.06 6.04 22.70
C GLY A 95 -9.81 6.65 22.06
N MET A 96 -9.64 6.51 20.74
CA MET A 96 -8.53 7.14 20.00
C MET A 96 -8.97 8.50 19.43
N ARG A 97 -8.01 9.37 19.16
CA ARG A 97 -8.19 10.60 18.36
C ARG A 97 -7.35 10.54 17.10
N GLY A 98 -7.88 11.14 16.04
CA GLY A 98 -7.22 11.24 14.75
C GLY A 98 -6.36 12.50 14.68
N LEU A 99 -5.08 12.32 14.36
CA LEU A 99 -4.16 13.39 14.04
C LEU A 99 -3.77 13.27 12.57
N CYS A 100 -3.86 14.37 11.85
CA CYS A 100 -3.47 14.45 10.45
C CYS A 100 -1.99 14.78 10.43
N VAL A 101 -1.18 13.80 10.03
CA VAL A 101 0.27 13.88 10.02
C VAL A 101 0.73 14.10 8.58
N THR A 102 1.33 15.25 8.34
CA THR A 102 2.00 15.57 7.08
C THR A 102 3.45 15.13 7.20
N VAL A 103 3.90 14.26 6.29
CA VAL A 103 5.26 13.72 6.25
C VAL A 103 5.94 14.20 4.99
N GLN A 104 7.16 14.73 5.15
CA GLN A 104 8.08 14.94 4.03
C GLN A 104 9.07 13.79 3.99
N ALA A 105 9.17 13.14 2.84
CA ALA A 105 10.05 12.01 2.64
C ALA A 105 10.90 12.17 1.38
N THR A 106 12.13 11.68 1.44
CA THR A 106 13.05 11.63 0.30
C THR A 106 12.90 10.30 -0.42
N LEU A 107 12.90 10.35 -1.76
CA LEU A 107 12.88 9.19 -2.65
C LEU A 107 14.29 8.60 -2.75
N ASN A 108 14.48 7.36 -2.31
CA ASN A 108 15.79 6.71 -2.35
C ASN A 108 16.11 6.11 -3.72
N ASP A 109 15.09 5.70 -4.46
CA ASP A 109 15.22 5.07 -5.77
C ASP A 109 14.76 6.04 -6.88
N PRO A 110 15.42 6.05 -8.05
CA PRO A 110 15.01 6.89 -9.16
C PRO A 110 13.65 6.45 -9.70
N VAL A 111 12.77 7.41 -9.97
CA VAL A 111 11.44 7.13 -10.50
C VAL A 111 11.55 6.84 -12.01
N PRO A 112 11.17 5.64 -12.49
CA PRO A 112 11.43 5.23 -13.88
C PRO A 112 10.52 5.94 -14.89
N LYS A 113 9.36 6.43 -14.45
CA LYS A 113 8.35 7.12 -15.26
C LYS A 113 7.49 7.98 -14.35
N GLU A 114 6.74 8.92 -14.91
CA GLU A 114 5.73 9.64 -14.12
C GLU A 114 4.69 8.65 -13.58
N LEU A 115 4.45 8.72 -12.28
CA LEU A 115 3.52 7.85 -11.57
C LEU A 115 2.31 8.68 -11.14
N GLU A 116 1.11 8.14 -11.32
CA GLU A 116 -0.14 8.74 -10.86
C GLU A 116 -0.83 7.82 -9.85
N LYS A 117 -1.56 8.40 -8.88
CA LYS A 117 -2.29 7.71 -7.81
C LYS A 117 -1.44 6.66 -7.10
N VAL A 118 -0.30 7.08 -6.57
CA VAL A 118 0.68 6.20 -5.93
C VAL A 118 0.27 5.95 -4.48
N GLY A 119 0.22 4.69 -4.07
CA GLY A 119 -0.08 4.34 -2.69
C GLY A 119 1.16 4.37 -1.81
N VAL A 120 1.00 4.90 -0.60
CA VAL A 120 2.03 4.85 0.46
C VAL A 120 1.70 3.69 1.40
N TYR A 121 2.71 2.86 1.65
CA TYR A 121 2.64 1.65 2.49
C TYR A 121 3.79 1.66 3.48
N GLY A 122 3.65 0.92 4.59
CA GLY A 122 4.67 0.93 5.62
C GLY A 122 4.17 0.67 7.04
N PHE A 123 5.14 0.69 7.95
CA PHE A 123 4.93 0.56 9.39
C PHE A 123 5.38 1.83 10.08
N ILE A 124 4.47 2.40 10.86
CA ILE A 124 4.74 3.60 11.66
C ILE A 124 4.30 3.28 13.09
N THR A 125 5.24 3.41 14.01
CA THR A 125 5.05 3.14 15.43
C THR A 125 5.30 4.41 16.25
N ASP A 126 4.64 4.50 17.40
CA ASP A 126 4.94 5.51 18.41
C ASP A 126 6.31 5.19 19.01
N GLY A 127 7.23 6.14 19.00
CA GLY A 127 8.59 5.96 19.51
C GLY A 127 8.64 5.75 21.03
N ASP A 128 7.61 6.15 21.76
CA ASP A 128 7.56 6.00 23.22
C ASP A 128 7.00 4.62 23.63
N THR A 129 5.90 4.20 23.02
CA THR A 129 5.18 2.98 23.42
C THR A 129 5.46 1.79 22.51
N GLY A 130 5.92 2.03 21.28
CA GLY A 130 6.04 1.01 20.24
C GLY A 130 4.72 0.62 19.60
N ASP A 131 3.60 1.25 19.98
CA ASP A 131 2.28 0.94 19.44
C ASP A 131 2.16 1.44 18.00
N SER A 132 1.38 0.75 17.18
CA SER A 132 1.06 1.22 15.83
C SER A 132 0.24 2.50 15.87
N VAL A 133 0.67 3.51 15.12
CA VAL A 133 -0.13 4.74 14.93
C VAL A 133 -1.12 4.61 13.77
N LEU A 134 -1.09 3.50 13.03
CA LEU A 134 -1.96 3.24 11.89
C LEU A 134 -3.15 2.39 12.34
N ALA A 135 -4.36 2.93 12.21
CA ALA A 135 -5.60 2.28 12.65
C ALA A 135 -5.86 0.91 11.99
N ASN A 136 -5.34 0.70 10.78
CA ASN A 136 -5.52 -0.54 10.02
C ASN A 136 -4.58 -1.68 10.44
N ASN A 137 -3.67 -1.44 11.38
CA ASN A 137 -2.68 -2.41 11.82
C ASN A 137 -2.31 -2.24 13.29
N PRO A 138 -3.23 -2.49 14.23
CA PRO A 138 -2.96 -2.32 15.66
C PRO A 138 -1.96 -3.35 16.21
N ASP A 139 -1.80 -4.50 15.57
CA ASP A 139 -1.00 -5.63 16.04
C ASP A 139 0.38 -5.76 15.37
N LEU A 140 0.71 -4.88 14.41
CA LEU A 140 1.98 -4.85 13.66
C LEU A 140 2.32 -6.15 12.92
N SER A 141 1.39 -7.10 12.83
CA SER A 141 1.65 -8.43 12.27
C SER A 141 1.67 -8.44 10.74
N THR A 142 0.96 -7.50 10.12
CA THR A 142 0.84 -7.37 8.66
C THR A 142 0.98 -5.91 8.26
N ASP A 143 1.37 -5.63 7.01
CA ASP A 143 1.45 -4.25 6.51
C ASP A 143 0.07 -3.58 6.66
N ALA A 144 0.03 -2.31 7.09
CA ALA A 144 -1.21 -1.54 7.31
C ALA A 144 -2.01 -1.25 6.04
N GLY A 145 -1.55 -1.79 4.91
CA GLY A 145 -2.08 -1.52 3.60
C GLY A 145 -1.73 -0.11 3.15
N GLN A 146 -2.50 0.39 2.20
CA GLN A 146 -2.35 1.76 1.71
C GLN A 146 -2.98 2.71 2.73
N PHE A 147 -2.18 3.58 3.33
CA PHE A 147 -2.68 4.57 4.30
C PHE A 147 -2.64 6.01 3.78
N ALA A 148 -1.96 6.27 2.66
CA ALA A 148 -1.99 7.55 1.97
C ALA A 148 -1.90 7.35 0.45
N ILE A 149 -2.35 8.35 -0.30
CA ILE A 149 -2.30 8.39 -1.77
C ILE A 149 -1.60 9.68 -2.17
N VAL A 150 -0.57 9.57 -3.00
CA VAL A 150 0.09 10.70 -3.65
C VAL A 150 -0.44 10.78 -5.08
N GLU A 151 -1.01 11.92 -5.45
CA GLU A 151 -1.67 12.06 -6.75
C GLU A 151 -0.72 11.88 -7.93
N LYS A 152 0.46 12.50 -7.87
CA LYS A 152 1.46 12.47 -8.94
C LYS A 152 2.87 12.52 -8.37
N VAL A 153 3.76 11.73 -8.96
CA VAL A 153 5.20 11.73 -8.67
C VAL A 153 5.95 11.80 -10.00
N LYS A 154 6.76 12.85 -10.19
CA LYS A 154 7.54 13.05 -11.41
C LYS A 154 8.90 12.39 -11.28
N THR A 155 9.54 12.17 -12.43
CA THR A 155 10.90 11.64 -12.50
C THR A 155 11.97 12.61 -11.96
N THR A 156 11.65 13.90 -11.89
CA THR A 156 12.51 14.95 -11.34
C THR A 156 12.42 15.11 -9.84
N ASP A 157 11.38 14.55 -9.21
CA ASP A 157 11.10 14.78 -7.81
C ASP A 157 12.09 13.97 -6.95
N LYS A 158 12.68 14.64 -5.97
CA LYS A 158 13.57 14.01 -4.97
C LYS A 158 12.90 13.85 -3.61
N THR A 159 11.91 14.69 -3.36
CA THR A 159 11.17 14.75 -2.11
C THR A 159 9.68 14.72 -2.43
N ILE A 160 8.91 14.05 -1.60
CA ILE A 160 7.46 14.01 -1.68
C ILE A 160 6.87 14.37 -0.33
N GLU A 161 5.65 14.89 -0.38
CA GLU A 161 4.86 15.18 0.80
C GLU A 161 3.56 14.37 0.73
N PHE A 162 3.19 13.75 1.83
CA PHE A 162 1.92 13.05 1.95
C PHE A 162 1.32 13.23 3.34
N GLU A 163 -0.01 13.17 3.41
CA GLU A 163 -0.76 13.27 4.67
C GLU A 163 -1.37 11.90 4.98
N PHE A 164 -1.28 11.47 6.24
CA PHE A 164 -1.98 10.29 6.73
C PHE A 164 -2.65 10.59 8.08
N ILE A 165 -3.61 9.76 8.47
CA ILE A 165 -4.32 9.91 9.75
C ILE A 165 -3.71 8.93 10.76
N ALA A 166 -2.98 9.48 11.73
CA ALA A 166 -2.51 8.74 12.89
C ALA A 166 -3.62 8.62 13.93
N ALA A 167 -3.74 7.45 14.55
CA ALA A 167 -4.64 7.20 15.66
C ALA A 167 -3.83 7.13 16.96
N VAL A 168 -4.07 8.06 17.87
CA VAL A 168 -3.36 8.17 19.16
C VAL A 168 -4.36 8.14 20.30
N PRO A 169 -4.03 7.54 21.47
CA PRO A 169 -4.90 7.59 22.65
C PRO A 169 -5.28 9.03 23.01
N ARG A 170 -6.55 9.25 23.39
CA ARG A 170 -7.04 10.59 23.77
C ARG A 170 -6.38 11.10 25.04
N GLU A 171 -5.99 10.19 25.91
CA GLU A 171 -5.39 10.44 27.21
C GLU A 171 -3.93 10.89 27.11
N LYS A 172 -3.25 10.65 25.97
CA LYS A 172 -1.85 11.08 25.77
C LYS A 172 -1.77 12.60 25.85
N ASP A 173 -0.79 13.16 26.58
CA ASP A 173 -0.59 14.61 26.52
C ASP A 173 0.25 14.96 25.29
N LEU A 174 -0.29 15.81 24.41
CA LEU A 174 0.38 16.24 23.18
C LEU A 174 0.94 17.66 23.30
N THR A 175 0.60 18.39 24.36
CA THR A 175 1.01 19.79 24.54
C THR A 175 2.51 19.95 24.73
N GLN A 176 3.19 18.87 25.10
CA GLN A 176 4.63 18.78 25.28
C GLN A 176 5.44 18.65 23.98
N TYR A 177 4.80 18.39 22.84
CA TYR A 177 5.50 18.16 21.57
C TYR A 177 5.25 19.29 20.58
N ASP A 178 6.32 19.97 20.17
CA ASP A 178 6.26 21.08 19.19
C ASP A 178 5.68 20.64 17.84
N ASN A 179 5.86 19.37 17.47
CA ASN A 179 5.37 18.79 16.22
C ASN A 179 3.91 18.31 16.31
N GLY A 180 3.22 18.51 17.45
CA GLY A 180 1.83 18.14 17.68
C GLY A 180 1.57 16.64 17.90
N ILE A 181 2.61 15.81 17.82
CA ILE A 181 2.59 14.37 18.12
C ILE A 181 3.94 13.98 18.75
N GLY A 182 3.93 12.91 19.54
CA GLY A 182 5.16 12.30 20.07
C GLY A 182 6.11 11.80 18.98
N PRO A 183 7.31 11.33 19.34
CA PRO A 183 8.26 10.79 18.38
C PRO A 183 7.61 9.64 17.59
N LEU A 184 7.73 9.68 16.27
CA LEU A 184 7.31 8.59 15.39
C LEU A 184 8.52 7.82 14.87
N ASN A 185 8.42 6.49 14.90
CA ASN A 185 9.38 5.60 14.28
C ASN A 185 8.81 5.04 12.98
N PHE A 186 9.52 5.25 11.88
CA PHE A 186 9.12 4.79 10.55
C PHE A 186 10.00 3.60 10.18
N GLU A 187 9.54 2.39 10.51
CA GLU A 187 10.34 1.18 10.33
C GLU A 187 10.52 0.83 8.85
N SER A 188 9.44 1.00 8.06
CA SER A 188 9.54 0.92 6.62
C SER A 188 8.50 1.83 5.99
N LEU A 189 8.91 2.50 4.91
CA LEU A 189 8.04 3.39 4.16
C LEU A 189 8.35 3.21 2.68
N ARG A 190 7.31 2.96 1.88
CA ARG A 190 7.45 2.69 0.45
C ARG A 190 6.28 3.24 -0.34
N LEU A 191 6.59 3.75 -1.52
CA LEU A 191 5.62 4.01 -2.57
C LEU A 191 5.44 2.77 -3.41
N VAL A 192 4.18 2.45 -3.71
CA VAL A 192 3.84 1.40 -4.66
C VAL A 192 2.88 1.97 -5.70
N SER A 193 3.29 1.90 -6.96
CA SER A 193 2.44 2.23 -8.11
C SER A 193 2.20 0.98 -8.94
N PHE A 194 0.93 0.70 -9.23
CA PHE A 194 0.55 -0.43 -10.08
C PHE A 194 0.41 0.02 -11.53
N PRO A 195 1.17 -0.54 -12.48
CA PRO A 195 1.05 -0.16 -13.89
C PRO A 195 -0.33 -0.55 -14.44
N GLY A 196 -1.09 0.42 -14.94
CA GLY A 196 -2.47 0.22 -15.41
C GLY A 196 -3.52 0.24 -14.30
N GLY A 197 -3.08 0.31 -13.04
CA GLY A 197 -3.95 0.57 -11.90
C GLY A 197 -4.20 2.07 -11.80
N GLN A 198 -5.01 2.63 -12.71
CA GLN A 198 -5.86 3.71 -12.22
C GLN A 198 -6.68 3.07 -11.12
N GLN A 199 -6.31 3.32 -9.86
CA GLN A 199 -7.19 3.00 -8.74
C GLN A 199 -8.53 3.62 -9.13
N TYR A 200 -9.56 2.77 -9.23
CA TYR A 200 -10.91 3.17 -9.62
C TYR A 200 -11.19 4.50 -8.92
N GLY A 201 -11.59 5.52 -9.68
CA GLY A 201 -11.99 6.79 -9.08
C GLY A 201 -13.09 6.55 -8.06
N GLU A 202 -13.45 7.58 -7.29
CA GLU A 202 -14.68 7.53 -6.52
C GLU A 202 -15.80 7.09 -7.47
N ILE A 203 -16.38 5.92 -7.19
CA ILE A 203 -17.46 5.37 -8.02
C ILE A 203 -18.59 6.39 -7.93
N ASN A 204 -18.90 7.06 -9.02
CA ASN A 204 -19.93 8.08 -9.00
C ASN A 204 -21.31 7.42 -8.83
N PRO A 205 -22.33 8.14 -8.32
CA PRO A 205 -23.67 7.57 -8.12
C PRO A 205 -24.27 7.00 -9.41
N CYS A 206 -23.97 7.63 -10.56
CA CYS A 206 -24.41 7.19 -11.89
C CYS A 206 -23.75 5.88 -12.37
N GLU A 207 -22.57 5.53 -11.88
CA GLU A 207 -21.86 4.28 -12.15
C GLU A 207 -22.43 3.14 -11.32
N MET A 208 -22.90 3.43 -10.10
CA MET A 208 -23.60 2.45 -9.25
C MET A 208 -25.02 2.20 -9.74
N ASN A 209 -25.77 3.26 -10.03
CA ASN A 209 -27.14 3.19 -10.52
C ASN A 209 -27.49 4.45 -11.32
N GLU A 210 -27.61 4.31 -12.64
CA GLU A 210 -27.95 5.41 -13.54
C GLU A 210 -29.39 5.93 -13.37
N PHE A 211 -30.25 5.20 -12.68
CA PHE A 211 -31.65 5.56 -12.43
C PHE A 211 -31.89 6.03 -11.00
N SER A 212 -30.85 6.23 -10.19
CA SER A 212 -31.01 6.76 -8.84
C SER A 212 -31.21 8.27 -8.88
N THR A 213 -31.96 8.78 -7.92
CA THR A 213 -32.09 10.24 -7.70
C THR A 213 -30.72 10.86 -7.40
N GLU A 214 -29.82 10.11 -6.77
CA GLU A 214 -28.44 10.51 -6.50
C GLU A 214 -27.63 10.75 -7.80
N CYS A 215 -27.94 10.03 -8.88
CA CYS A 215 -27.34 10.27 -10.19
C CYS A 215 -27.91 11.54 -10.83
N GLU A 216 -29.23 11.73 -10.81
CA GLU A 216 -29.89 12.94 -11.34
C GLU A 216 -29.35 14.22 -10.68
N GLU A 217 -29.20 14.21 -9.35
CA GLU A 217 -28.61 15.31 -8.57
C GLU A 217 -27.12 15.55 -8.90
N TRP A 218 -26.38 14.47 -9.16
CA TRP A 218 -24.97 14.56 -9.54
C TRP A 218 -24.80 15.12 -10.96
N GLU A 219 -25.66 14.72 -11.91
CA GLU A 219 -25.67 15.22 -13.29
C GLU A 219 -26.05 16.70 -13.36
N GLU A 220 -26.96 17.17 -12.50
CA GLU A 220 -27.32 18.60 -12.40
C GLU A 220 -26.12 19.46 -11.99
N GLN A 221 -25.22 18.92 -11.16
CA GLN A 221 -24.04 19.63 -10.66
C GLN A 221 -22.80 19.49 -11.56
N ASN A 222 -22.60 18.32 -12.18
CA ASN A 222 -21.37 17.96 -12.89
C ASN A 222 -21.55 17.85 -14.41
N GLY A 223 -22.78 17.99 -14.90
CA GLY A 223 -23.16 17.78 -16.28
C GLY A 223 -23.58 16.33 -16.58
N PRO A 224 -24.18 16.09 -17.76
CA PRO A 224 -24.73 14.78 -18.11
C PRO A 224 -23.64 13.71 -18.16
N TYR A 225 -23.90 12.56 -17.53
CA TYR A 225 -22.98 11.44 -17.47
C TYR A 225 -22.88 10.74 -18.84
N THR A 226 -21.85 11.06 -19.63
CA THR A 226 -21.60 10.35 -20.90
C THR A 226 -20.90 9.01 -20.64
N LYS A 227 -21.66 7.91 -20.62
CA LYS A 227 -21.19 6.50 -20.55
C LYS A 227 -20.09 6.08 -21.57
N GLY A 228 -19.74 6.93 -22.53
CA GLY A 228 -19.17 6.50 -23.82
C GLY A 228 -17.69 6.77 -24.10
N LYS A 229 -16.96 7.59 -23.32
CA LYS A 229 -15.53 7.83 -23.61
C LYS A 229 -14.59 6.99 -22.76
N PHE A 230 -14.83 6.85 -21.46
CA PHE A 230 -13.89 6.15 -20.59
C PHE A 230 -13.83 4.63 -20.86
N MET A 231 -14.95 4.00 -21.24
CA MET A 231 -15.00 2.57 -21.59
C MET A 231 -14.48 2.25 -23.02
N MET A 232 -14.43 3.24 -23.93
CA MET A 232 -13.94 3.05 -25.32
C MET A 232 -12.53 3.60 -25.56
N GLU A 233 -12.08 4.57 -24.77
CA GLU A 233 -10.74 5.19 -24.86
C GLU A 233 -9.78 4.62 -23.80
N SER A 234 -10.25 3.90 -22.78
CA SER A 234 -9.37 3.10 -21.94
C SER A 234 -8.93 1.83 -22.67
N ASN A 235 -7.66 1.86 -23.07
CA ASN A 235 -6.84 0.76 -23.58
C ASN A 235 -6.89 0.53 -25.10
N SER A 236 -5.77 0.83 -25.77
CA SER A 236 -5.51 0.38 -27.14
C SER A 236 -5.42 -1.16 -27.28
N ARG A 237 -5.42 -1.90 -26.16
CA ARG A 237 -5.37 -3.37 -26.12
C ARG A 237 -6.72 -4.08 -26.34
N THR A 238 -7.84 -3.39 -26.23
CA THR A 238 -9.18 -3.98 -26.46
C THR A 238 -9.70 -3.79 -27.89
N LYS A 239 -9.01 -3.03 -28.75
CA LYS A 239 -9.40 -2.80 -30.16
C LYS A 239 -8.75 -3.75 -31.18
N GLY A 240 -8.50 -5.00 -30.79
CA GLY A 240 -7.86 -5.96 -31.69
C GLY A 240 -8.04 -7.40 -31.27
N ARG A 241 -9.29 -7.90 -31.29
CA ARG A 241 -9.60 -9.30 -31.49
C ARG A 241 -10.92 -9.43 -32.26
#